data_AF-A0A9P1BTC5-F1
#
_entry.id   AF-A0A9P1BTC5-F1
#
_cell.length_a   1.000
_cell.length_b   1.000
_cell.length_c   1.000
_cell.angle_alpha   90.00
_cell.angle_beta   90.00
_cell.angle_gamma   90.00
#
_symmetry.space_group_name_H-M   'P 1'
#
loop_
_entity.id
_entity.type
_entity.pdbx_description
1 polymer ?
#
loop_
_entity_poly.entity_id
_entity_poly.type
_entity_poly.pdbx_seq_one_letter_code
_entity_poly.pdbx_strand_id
1 'polypeptide(L)'
;MASPAFAAAGAGVAVILARDEKLGTVATGAAAAAGALSGYALWQYLSSDGAGRALRTFDGILGREVEQRVMDLCGGEASLSLRLAARACSDDEDGGVEHLRRICKKKGVSSAVGTRAVKLLSRDLPEEDRDLQTLEDALALATFSQKLQILNEEDPKTQLPRLWKKMSQKARMSALSLDYAALGGGMSGAAALCALLEVIAAGSAATGEVPNLPDLIVKTLQSSWKEAVAKNDFDAEFCNIIVKEHPELKELLESSLLRGHNIINIIGYLVELLQGKRIHHFQRIAHALAVAGHMAGLRLLHLARVKHALVDIMTKVAEQQGSNSKAVNRAWHAFFYAFGAVAAPYLVTEDRLEEIAAATASALPTPGGGPHAAIASVHGTALLEMCLRISNPKGDAIPADLLPKLRDNSRKLIQCARDDANVYCGFLAAVYATTSEDDLERLRWLKKATEVPVSVAELALKTGTACLHSKRVVKQSLKGDWIAGAKLLRTGLEISLKNVSINLRSLGTNRYSEISDRLAKLREFEPPWEDLLDMM
;
A
#
# COMPACT_ATOMS: atom_id res chain seq x y z
N MET A 1 50.82 39.45 31.64
CA MET A 1 50.77 37.97 31.70
C MET A 1 49.31 37.55 31.88
N ALA A 2 48.89 36.48 31.18
CA ALA A 2 47.53 35.97 30.89
C ALA A 2 46.56 35.88 32.10
N SER A 3 45.21 35.81 32.00
CA SER A 3 44.25 35.26 31.03
C SER A 3 42.81 35.76 31.34
N PRO A 4 41.84 35.82 30.39
CA PRO A 4 40.48 36.31 30.63
C PRO A 4 39.41 35.21 30.78
N ALA A 5 38.28 35.63 31.35
CA ALA A 5 37.02 34.93 31.58
C ALA A 5 36.30 34.47 30.31
N PHE A 6 35.56 33.36 30.38
CA PHE A 6 34.24 33.12 29.74
C PHE A 6 33.74 31.70 30.07
N ALA A 7 32.75 31.55 30.95
CA ALA A 7 31.92 30.33 31.07
C ALA A 7 30.67 30.59 31.94
N ALA A 8 29.63 31.20 31.37
CA ALA A 8 28.22 31.03 31.76
C ALA A 8 27.31 31.91 30.89
N ALA A 9 26.74 31.36 29.81
CA ALA A 9 25.47 31.79 29.22
C ALA A 9 25.15 30.95 27.98
N GLY A 10 24.25 29.98 28.11
CA GLY A 10 23.83 29.12 26.99
C GLY A 10 22.58 28.30 27.30
N ALA A 11 21.61 28.90 28.02
CA ALA A 11 20.31 28.29 28.30
C ALA A 11 19.17 29.33 28.36
N GLY A 12 19.30 30.46 27.63
CA GLY A 12 18.45 31.65 27.83
C GLY A 12 17.67 32.18 26.63
N VAL A 13 17.63 31.50 25.47
CA VAL A 13 16.99 32.07 24.25
C VAL A 13 15.77 31.28 23.76
N ALA A 14 15.47 30.10 24.32
CA ALA A 14 14.29 29.31 23.89
C ALA A 14 12.99 29.63 24.64
N VAL A 15 12.98 30.56 25.62
CA VAL A 15 11.80 30.83 26.47
C VAL A 15 11.15 32.20 26.23
N ILE A 16 11.65 33.01 25.30
CA ILE A 16 11.06 34.32 24.97
C ILE A 16 10.63 34.40 23.50
N LEU A 17 9.94 33.37 22.98
CA LEU A 17 9.14 33.49 21.73
C LEU A 17 7.87 32.62 21.73
N ALA A 18 7.43 32.13 22.90
CA ALA A 18 6.15 31.45 23.05
C ALA A 18 5.20 32.30 23.90
N ARG A 19 4.86 33.49 23.39
CA ARG A 19 3.76 34.32 23.92
C ARG A 19 3.31 35.38 22.93
N ASP A 20 3.00 34.97 21.70
CA ASP A 20 2.11 35.79 20.86
C ASP A 20 1.36 34.92 19.83
N GLU A 21 0.04 34.93 19.92
CA GLU A 21 -0.87 33.99 19.23
C GLU A 21 -1.23 34.43 17.79
N LYS A 22 -0.39 35.26 17.15
CA LYS A 22 -0.77 35.95 15.89
C LYS A 22 0.15 35.84 14.69
N LEU A 23 1.09 34.89 14.63
CA LEU A 23 1.95 34.70 13.45
C LEU A 23 2.08 33.22 13.04
N GLY A 24 0.98 32.65 12.53
CA GLY A 24 0.87 31.24 12.14
C GLY A 24 1.45 30.85 10.77
N THR A 25 2.23 31.69 10.08
CA THR A 25 2.68 31.39 8.70
C THR A 25 4.14 31.70 8.40
N VAL A 26 4.92 32.20 9.36
CA VAL A 26 6.37 32.47 9.19
C VAL A 26 7.24 31.40 9.88
N ALA A 27 6.65 30.59 10.77
CA ALA A 27 7.38 29.63 11.61
C ALA A 27 7.93 28.41 10.86
N THR A 28 7.29 27.95 9.77
CA THR A 28 7.76 26.81 8.98
C THR A 28 8.98 27.15 8.12
N GLY A 29 9.10 28.39 7.63
CA GLY A 29 10.30 28.86 6.92
C GLY A 29 11.49 29.10 7.86
N ALA A 30 11.24 29.61 9.07
CA ALA A 30 12.28 29.85 10.07
C ALA A 30 12.83 28.56 10.69
N ALA A 31 12.01 27.51 10.84
CA ALA A 31 12.49 26.20 11.30
C ALA A 31 13.40 25.50 10.27
N ALA A 32 13.11 25.63 8.96
CA ALA A 32 13.98 25.13 7.90
C ALA A 32 15.31 25.91 7.82
N ALA A 33 15.27 27.23 8.00
CA ALA A 33 16.47 28.08 8.05
C ALA A 33 17.30 27.87 9.34
N ALA A 34 16.66 27.64 10.49
CA ALA A 34 17.34 27.30 11.74
C ALA A 34 17.95 25.88 11.72
N GLY A 35 17.31 24.93 11.03
CA GLY A 35 17.87 23.61 10.73
C GLY A 35 19.14 23.71 9.87
N ALA A 36 19.12 24.52 8.81
CA ALA A 36 20.30 24.75 7.96
C ALA A 36 21.44 25.49 8.67
N LEU A 37 21.13 26.46 9.55
CA LEU A 37 22.12 27.18 10.35
C LEU A 37 22.70 26.34 11.50
N SER A 38 21.90 25.45 12.10
CA SER A 38 22.39 24.47 13.09
C SER A 38 23.29 23.41 12.45
N GLY A 39 23.00 23.00 11.21
CA GLY A 39 23.85 22.12 10.43
C GLY A 39 25.23 22.71 10.15
N TYR A 40 25.33 24.02 9.87
CA TYR A 40 26.61 24.68 9.61
C TYR A 40 27.47 24.85 10.87
N ALA A 41 26.86 25.17 12.02
CA ALA A 41 27.55 25.25 13.31
C ALA A 41 27.98 23.86 13.82
N LEU A 42 27.13 22.84 13.64
CA LEU A 42 27.46 21.45 13.92
C LEU A 42 28.55 20.94 12.96
N TRP A 43 28.52 21.35 11.69
CA TRP A 43 29.55 21.02 10.69
C TRP A 43 30.88 21.71 10.99
N GLN A 44 30.89 22.96 11.48
CA GLN A 44 32.10 23.63 11.96
C GLN A 44 32.65 22.98 13.25
N TYR A 45 31.78 22.59 14.19
CA TYR A 45 32.17 21.87 15.41
C TYR A 45 32.73 20.46 15.12
N LEU A 46 32.07 19.71 14.22
CA LEU A 46 32.56 18.43 13.69
C LEU A 46 33.87 18.61 12.89
N SER A 47 34.10 19.78 12.29
CA SER A 47 35.32 20.06 11.53
C SER A 47 36.57 20.20 12.39
N SER A 48 36.43 20.57 13.67
CA SER A 48 37.51 20.55 14.67
C SER A 48 37.70 19.20 15.37
N ASP A 49 36.69 18.33 15.36
CA ASP A 49 36.72 17.00 16.01
C ASP A 49 37.36 15.92 15.10
N GLY A 50 37.90 14.87 15.71
CA GLY A 50 38.51 13.73 15.02
C GLY A 50 37.59 13.04 14.03
N ALA A 51 36.29 13.02 14.31
CA ALA A 51 35.31 12.34 13.47
C ALA A 51 34.96 13.07 12.17
N GLY A 52 34.87 14.40 12.16
CA GLY A 52 34.71 15.13 10.90
C GLY A 52 35.94 15.01 9.99
N ARG A 53 37.15 14.89 10.57
CA ARG A 53 38.36 14.57 9.80
C ARG A 53 38.35 13.14 9.24
N ALA A 54 37.75 12.19 9.95
CA ALA A 54 37.59 10.81 9.49
C ALA A 54 36.62 10.73 8.30
N LEU A 55 35.46 11.38 8.37
CA LEU A 55 34.48 11.41 7.27
C LEU A 55 35.09 11.94 5.96
N ARG A 56 35.93 12.98 6.02
CA ARG A 56 36.65 13.52 4.84
C ARG A 56 37.67 12.56 4.22
N THR A 57 38.04 11.48 4.91
CA THR A 57 39.05 10.53 4.41
C THR A 57 38.43 9.48 3.49
N PHE A 58 37.12 9.26 3.61
CA PHE A 58 36.38 8.32 2.78
C PHE A 58 35.75 9.05 1.60
N ASP A 59 36.22 8.77 0.38
CA ASP A 59 35.80 9.49 -0.83
C ASP A 59 35.16 8.62 -1.91
N GLY A 60 34.78 7.39 -1.56
CA GLY A 60 34.06 6.49 -2.46
C GLY A 60 32.66 7.00 -2.78
N ILE A 61 32.27 7.00 -4.06
CA ILE A 61 30.98 7.51 -4.55
C ILE A 61 29.82 6.84 -3.80
N LEU A 62 29.82 5.51 -3.70
CA LEU A 62 28.81 4.74 -2.98
C LEU A 62 28.71 5.18 -1.51
N GLY A 63 29.83 5.26 -0.78
CA GLY A 63 29.83 5.68 0.63
C GLY A 63 29.27 7.09 0.85
N ARG A 64 29.46 8.02 -0.12
CA ARG A 64 28.82 9.35 -0.04
C ARG A 64 27.31 9.25 -0.22
N GLU A 65 26.87 8.43 -1.17
CA GLU A 65 25.44 8.23 -1.43
C GLU A 65 24.77 7.55 -0.23
N VAL A 66 25.38 6.49 0.34
CA VAL A 66 24.86 5.80 1.53
C VAL A 66 24.80 6.76 2.73
N GLU A 67 25.82 7.60 2.96
CA GLU A 67 25.75 8.63 4.01
C GLU A 67 24.60 9.60 3.77
N GLN A 68 24.40 10.06 2.53
CA GLN A 68 23.29 10.95 2.20
C GLN A 68 21.94 10.27 2.47
N ARG A 69 21.76 9.01 2.06
CA ARG A 69 20.53 8.25 2.34
C ARG A 69 20.29 8.04 3.83
N VAL A 70 21.34 7.79 4.61
CA VAL A 70 21.24 7.76 6.08
C VAL A 70 20.71 9.09 6.61
N MET A 71 21.25 10.21 6.15
CA MET A 71 20.81 11.53 6.59
C MET A 71 19.33 11.78 6.24
N ASP A 72 18.92 11.45 5.02
CA ASP A 72 17.53 11.56 4.57
C ASP A 72 16.59 10.69 5.43
N LEU A 73 16.98 9.42 5.66
CA LEU A 73 16.24 8.47 6.50
C LEU A 73 16.24 8.85 7.99
N CYS A 74 17.17 9.68 8.46
CA CYS A 74 17.18 10.18 9.83
C CYS A 74 16.53 11.56 9.98
N GLY A 75 16.02 12.17 8.91
CA GLY A 75 15.48 13.53 8.95
C GLY A 75 16.56 14.58 9.23
N GLY A 76 17.79 14.33 8.81
CA GLY A 76 18.95 15.21 9.02
C GLY A 76 19.75 14.95 10.30
N GLU A 77 19.29 14.06 11.18
CA GLU A 77 19.93 13.82 12.49
C GLU A 77 20.38 12.36 12.65
N ALA A 78 21.53 12.02 12.05
CA ALA A 78 22.14 10.70 12.20
C ALA A 78 23.28 10.70 13.22
N SER A 79 23.41 9.61 13.98
CA SER A 79 24.51 9.43 14.92
C SER A 79 25.87 9.44 14.19
N LEU A 80 26.89 9.97 14.85
CA LEU A 80 28.23 10.03 14.25
C LEU A 80 28.78 8.65 13.89
N SER A 81 28.48 7.64 14.72
CA SER A 81 28.84 6.24 14.48
C SER A 81 28.20 5.70 13.20
N LEU A 82 26.91 6.01 12.99
CA LEU A 82 26.15 5.58 11.82
C LEU A 82 26.67 6.27 10.55
N ARG A 83 26.95 7.57 10.60
CA ARG A 83 27.54 8.30 9.47
C ARG A 83 28.92 7.78 9.08
N LEU A 84 29.77 7.49 10.08
CA LEU A 84 31.08 6.89 9.85
C LEU A 84 30.96 5.50 9.21
N ALA A 85 30.03 4.67 9.69
CA ALA A 85 29.77 3.36 9.10
C ALA A 85 29.28 3.48 7.65
N ALA A 86 28.29 4.35 7.39
CA ALA A 86 27.74 4.63 6.07
C ALA A 86 28.81 5.09 5.07
N ARG A 87 29.66 6.01 5.50
CA ARG A 87 30.73 6.53 4.66
C ARG A 87 31.85 5.50 4.40
N ALA A 88 32.02 4.56 5.31
CA ALA A 88 32.94 3.44 5.19
C ALA A 88 32.38 2.26 4.37
N CYS A 89 31.11 2.31 3.95
CA CYS A 89 30.59 1.37 2.96
C CYS A 89 31.33 1.56 1.63
N SER A 90 32.13 0.56 1.26
CA SER A 90 32.84 0.48 -0.02
C SER A 90 32.26 -0.62 -0.90
N ASP A 91 32.58 -0.56 -2.19
CA ASP A 91 32.30 -1.64 -3.15
C ASP A 91 33.12 -2.92 -2.86
N ASP A 92 34.18 -2.80 -2.04
CA ASP A 92 35.09 -3.90 -1.68
C ASP A 92 34.80 -4.38 -0.25
N GLU A 93 34.24 -5.59 -0.11
CA GLU A 93 33.61 -6.09 1.13
C GLU A 93 34.60 -6.35 2.29
N ASP A 94 35.88 -6.63 1.99
CA ASP A 94 36.82 -7.13 3.01
C ASP A 94 37.73 -6.05 3.62
N GLY A 95 37.81 -4.86 3.02
CA GLY A 95 38.72 -3.78 3.46
C GLY A 95 38.10 -2.77 4.42
N GLY A 96 36.77 -2.61 4.41
CA GLY A 96 36.08 -1.46 5.01
C GLY A 96 36.24 -1.36 6.54
N VAL A 97 36.10 -2.49 7.24
CA VAL A 97 36.15 -2.52 8.72
C VAL A 97 37.54 -2.16 9.26
N GLU A 98 38.59 -2.76 8.71
CA GLU A 98 39.95 -2.50 9.17
C GLU A 98 40.43 -1.10 8.77
N HIS A 99 40.01 -0.63 7.60
CA HIS A 99 40.24 0.75 7.17
C HIS A 99 39.57 1.75 8.12
N LEU A 100 38.31 1.51 8.50
CA LEU A 100 37.58 2.33 9.46
C LEU A 100 38.23 2.36 10.84
N ARG A 101 38.65 1.21 11.38
CA ARG A 101 39.42 1.15 12.64
C ARG A 101 40.67 2.01 12.59
N ARG A 102 41.45 1.90 11.51
CA ARG A 102 42.69 2.65 11.31
C ARG A 102 42.44 4.15 11.24
N ILE A 103 41.40 4.58 10.51
CA ILE A 103 41.03 5.99 10.39
C ILE A 103 40.56 6.55 11.73
N CYS A 104 39.67 5.85 12.43
CA CYS A 104 39.18 6.27 13.74
C CYS A 104 40.32 6.48 14.74
N LYS A 105 41.27 5.55 14.79
CA LYS A 105 42.48 5.66 15.62
C LYS A 105 43.37 6.84 15.19
N LYS A 106 43.65 6.97 13.89
CA LYS A 106 44.53 8.02 13.35
C LYS A 106 43.98 9.43 13.54
N LYS A 107 42.67 9.60 13.48
CA LYS A 107 42.02 10.92 13.54
C LYS A 107 41.57 11.32 14.94
N GLY A 108 41.65 10.42 15.92
CA GLY A 108 41.28 10.67 17.32
C GLY A 108 39.77 10.60 17.56
N VAL A 109 39.05 9.72 16.85
CA VAL A 109 37.62 9.45 17.12
C VAL A 109 37.50 8.74 18.47
N SER A 110 36.49 9.08 19.27
CA SER A 110 36.28 8.42 20.57
C SER A 110 36.13 6.89 20.40
N SER A 111 36.69 6.13 21.33
CA SER A 111 36.68 4.65 21.24
C SER A 111 35.27 4.07 21.19
N ALA A 112 34.30 4.67 21.89
CA ALA A 112 32.91 4.25 21.86
C ALA A 112 32.28 4.45 20.47
N VAL A 113 32.48 5.62 19.85
CA VAL A 113 31.96 5.93 18.52
C VAL A 113 32.60 5.04 17.45
N GLY A 114 33.93 4.88 17.50
CA GLY A 114 34.66 4.02 16.58
C GLY A 114 34.24 2.55 16.68
N THR A 115 34.13 2.01 17.90
CA THR A 115 33.68 0.62 18.13
C THR A 115 32.27 0.41 17.61
N ARG A 116 31.35 1.35 17.88
CA ARG A 116 29.98 1.26 17.40
C ARG A 116 29.89 1.31 15.87
N ALA A 117 30.62 2.22 15.23
CA ALA A 117 30.67 2.32 13.76
C ALA A 117 31.20 1.02 13.12
N VAL A 118 32.23 0.41 13.72
CA VAL A 118 32.76 -0.89 13.29
C VAL A 118 31.70 -1.99 13.40
N LYS A 119 30.98 -2.07 14.53
CA LYS A 119 29.92 -3.06 14.73
C LYS A 119 28.77 -2.91 13.74
N LEU A 120 28.40 -1.66 13.40
CA LEU A 120 27.40 -1.37 12.37
C LEU A 120 27.87 -1.89 11.00
N LEU A 121 29.10 -1.55 10.59
CA LEU A 121 29.64 -1.95 9.30
C LEU A 121 29.83 -3.48 9.19
N SER A 122 30.24 -4.14 10.28
CA SER A 122 30.40 -5.60 10.33
C SER A 122 29.10 -6.36 10.61
N ARG A 123 27.96 -5.66 10.79
CA ARG A 123 26.66 -6.24 11.16
C ARG A 123 26.71 -7.09 12.44
N ASP A 124 27.58 -6.73 13.38
CA ASP A 124 27.75 -7.41 14.67
C ASP A 124 26.88 -6.76 15.75
N LEU A 125 25.58 -6.69 15.47
CA LEU A 125 24.55 -6.08 16.30
C LEU A 125 23.24 -6.88 16.19
N PRO A 126 22.33 -6.79 17.17
CA PRO A 126 21.00 -7.41 17.08
C PRO A 126 20.22 -6.91 15.85
N GLU A 127 19.36 -7.77 15.29
CA GLU A 127 18.53 -7.42 14.13
C GLU A 127 17.57 -6.27 14.42
N GLU A 128 17.17 -6.06 15.68
CA GLU A 128 16.29 -4.97 16.10
C GLU A 128 17.02 -3.62 16.28
N ASP A 129 18.33 -3.57 16.03
CA ASP A 129 19.11 -2.35 16.15
C ASP A 129 18.72 -1.32 15.08
N ARG A 130 18.17 -0.19 15.53
CA ARG A 130 17.65 0.87 14.65
C ARG A 130 18.71 1.46 13.72
N ASP A 131 19.95 1.65 14.19
CA ASP A 131 21.02 2.22 13.36
C ASP A 131 21.47 1.19 12.32
N LEU A 132 21.52 -0.09 12.69
CA LEU A 132 21.82 -1.17 11.74
C LEU A 132 20.75 -1.22 10.63
N GLN A 133 19.46 -1.26 10.98
CA GLN A 133 18.38 -1.24 9.99
C GLN A 133 18.44 0.00 9.09
N THR A 134 18.75 1.17 9.65
CA THR A 134 18.89 2.43 8.87
C THR A 134 20.07 2.36 7.91
N LEU A 135 21.19 1.78 8.33
CA LEU A 135 22.35 1.56 7.47
C LEU A 135 22.04 0.59 6.32
N GLU A 136 21.37 -0.53 6.62
CA GLU A 136 20.96 -1.51 5.61
C GLU A 136 19.96 -0.93 4.61
N ASP A 137 19.02 -0.13 5.08
CA ASP A 137 18.07 0.61 4.26
C ASP A 137 18.77 1.61 3.32
N ALA A 138 19.71 2.39 3.86
CA ALA A 138 20.48 3.37 3.10
C ALA A 138 21.35 2.71 2.02
N LEU A 139 22.02 1.60 2.37
CA LEU A 139 22.79 0.80 1.44
C LEU A 139 21.90 0.22 0.35
N ALA A 140 20.77 -0.38 0.72
CA ALA A 140 19.81 -0.93 -0.24
C ALA A 140 19.29 0.15 -1.18
N LEU A 141 18.99 1.37 -0.70
CA LEU A 141 18.53 2.49 -1.51
C LEU A 141 19.57 3.01 -2.50
N ALA A 142 20.81 3.16 -2.06
CA ALA A 142 21.91 3.57 -2.92
C ALA A 142 22.14 2.54 -4.02
N THR A 143 22.26 1.26 -3.67
CA THR A 143 22.40 0.16 -4.63
C THR A 143 21.20 0.06 -5.57
N PHE A 144 19.98 0.27 -5.06
CA PHE A 144 18.75 0.25 -5.85
C PHE A 144 18.74 1.37 -6.90
N SER A 145 19.10 2.59 -6.50
CA SER A 145 19.18 3.75 -7.39
C SER A 145 20.24 3.56 -8.46
N GLN A 146 21.44 3.09 -8.09
CA GLN A 146 22.52 2.81 -9.03
C GLN A 146 22.14 1.71 -10.02
N LYS A 147 21.52 0.61 -9.55
CA LYS A 147 21.06 -0.48 -10.41
C LYS A 147 19.98 -0.02 -11.38
N LEU A 148 19.06 0.84 -10.95
CA LEU A 148 18.05 1.42 -11.84
C LEU A 148 18.67 2.23 -12.99
N GLN A 149 19.79 2.92 -12.76
CA GLN A 149 20.49 3.69 -13.79
C GLN A 149 21.15 2.83 -14.87
N ILE A 150 21.62 1.64 -14.49
CA ILE A 150 22.34 0.70 -15.38
C ILE A 150 21.48 -0.47 -15.87
N LEU A 151 20.17 -0.44 -15.59
CA LEU A 151 19.24 -1.49 -15.97
C LEU A 151 19.24 -1.66 -17.49
N ASN A 152 19.84 -2.75 -17.97
CA ASN A 152 19.56 -3.28 -19.29
C ASN A 152 18.31 -4.17 -19.20
N GLU A 153 17.60 -4.39 -20.32
CA GLU A 153 16.33 -5.11 -20.38
C GLU A 153 16.34 -6.53 -19.74
N GLU A 154 17.51 -7.12 -19.51
CA GLU A 154 17.68 -8.51 -19.04
C GLU A 154 17.83 -8.69 -17.51
N ASP A 155 18.27 -7.69 -16.73
CA ASP A 155 18.65 -7.85 -15.30
C ASP A 155 17.66 -7.38 -14.19
N PRO A 156 16.47 -6.79 -14.43
CA PRO A 156 15.60 -6.33 -13.32
C PRO A 156 15.05 -7.45 -12.43
N LYS A 157 15.13 -8.72 -12.86
CA LYS A 157 14.29 -9.79 -12.32
C LYS A 157 14.82 -10.46 -11.06
N THR A 158 16.09 -10.31 -10.69
CA THR A 158 16.68 -11.11 -9.58
C THR A 158 17.16 -10.31 -8.39
N GLN A 159 17.86 -9.19 -8.59
CA GLN A 159 18.50 -8.45 -7.49
C GLN A 159 17.62 -7.37 -6.90
N LEU A 160 16.94 -6.57 -7.74
CA LEU A 160 16.09 -5.47 -7.28
C LEU A 160 14.91 -5.94 -6.40
N PRO A 161 14.19 -7.05 -6.71
CA PRO A 161 13.15 -7.58 -5.83
C PRO A 161 13.69 -8.00 -4.45
N ARG A 162 14.91 -8.54 -4.40
CA ARG A 162 15.56 -8.92 -3.12
C ARG A 162 15.89 -7.68 -2.30
N LEU A 163 16.44 -6.63 -2.92
CA LEU A 163 16.71 -5.36 -2.25
C LEU A 163 15.41 -4.73 -1.72
N TRP A 164 14.37 -4.65 -2.56
CA TRP A 164 13.06 -4.14 -2.15
C TRP A 164 12.48 -4.88 -0.95
N LYS A 165 12.57 -6.22 -0.95
CA LYS A 165 12.06 -7.04 0.16
C LYS A 165 12.82 -6.79 1.47
N LYS A 166 14.12 -6.51 1.40
CA LYS A 166 14.97 -6.20 2.58
C LYS A 166 14.75 -4.79 3.13
N MET A 167 14.36 -3.84 2.29
CA MET A 167 14.08 -2.47 2.71
C MET A 167 12.93 -2.41 3.73
N SER A 168 13.08 -1.59 4.76
CA SER A 168 11.98 -1.18 5.64
C SER A 168 10.92 -0.38 4.87
N GLN A 169 9.76 -0.18 5.49
CA GLN A 169 8.71 0.68 4.92
C GLN A 169 9.22 2.10 4.64
N LYS A 170 10.04 2.67 5.53
CA LYS A 170 10.60 4.02 5.37
C LYS A 170 11.54 4.10 4.17
N ALA A 171 12.36 3.08 3.97
CA ALA A 171 13.23 2.99 2.82
C ALA A 171 12.46 2.83 1.52
N ARG A 172 11.45 1.95 1.47
CA ARG A 172 10.57 1.80 0.30
C ARG A 172 9.84 3.11 -0.05
N MET A 173 9.38 3.86 0.94
CA MET A 173 8.79 5.21 0.72
C MET A 173 9.80 6.18 0.09
N SER A 174 11.04 6.13 0.56
CA SER A 174 12.13 6.94 -0.01
C SER A 174 12.45 6.50 -1.44
N ALA A 175 12.41 5.19 -1.73
CA ALA A 175 12.57 4.65 -3.08
C ALA A 175 11.47 5.16 -4.03
N LEU A 176 10.19 5.11 -3.62
CA LEU A 176 9.07 5.64 -4.39
C LEU A 176 9.18 7.14 -4.69
N SER A 177 9.95 7.87 -3.88
CA SER A 177 10.16 9.31 -4.01
C SER A 177 11.38 9.68 -4.87
N LEU A 178 12.13 8.69 -5.39
CA LEU A 178 13.28 8.95 -6.27
C LEU A 178 12.86 9.67 -7.55
N ASP A 179 13.70 10.58 -8.02
CA ASP A 179 13.50 11.24 -9.32
C ASP A 179 13.90 10.29 -10.46
N TYR A 180 12.96 9.47 -10.90
CA TYR A 180 13.16 8.51 -11.98
C TYR A 180 13.52 9.15 -13.32
N ALA A 181 13.19 10.43 -13.54
CA ALA A 181 13.61 11.14 -14.74
C ALA A 181 15.11 11.45 -14.70
N ALA A 182 15.63 11.83 -13.53
CA ALA A 182 17.06 12.09 -13.34
C ALA A 182 17.94 10.82 -13.30
N LEU A 183 17.35 9.66 -13.00
CA LEU A 183 18.03 8.36 -12.97
C LEU A 183 18.26 7.75 -14.35
N GLY A 184 17.84 8.40 -15.43
CA GLY A 184 17.94 7.89 -16.81
C GLY A 184 19.37 7.90 -17.35
N GLY A 185 20.23 6.97 -16.90
CA GLY A 185 21.54 6.66 -17.47
C GLY A 185 21.48 6.00 -18.85
N GLY A 186 20.56 6.45 -19.72
CA GLY A 186 20.29 5.90 -21.06
C GLY A 186 18.83 5.43 -21.27
N MET A 187 18.09 5.16 -20.20
CA MET A 187 16.64 4.86 -20.24
C MET A 187 15.78 6.11 -20.03
N SER A 188 14.57 6.11 -20.60
CA SER A 188 13.57 7.11 -20.22
C SER A 188 13.10 6.87 -18.78
N GLY A 189 12.74 7.94 -18.05
CA GLY A 189 12.21 7.82 -16.69
C GLY A 189 10.98 6.92 -16.59
N ALA A 190 10.20 6.82 -17.69
CA ALA A 190 9.10 5.88 -17.85
C ALA A 190 9.55 4.42 -17.65
N ALA A 191 10.67 4.02 -18.27
CA ALA A 191 11.16 2.66 -18.21
C ALA A 191 11.68 2.30 -16.81
N ALA A 192 12.36 3.24 -16.15
CA ALA A 192 12.80 3.06 -14.76
C ALA A 192 11.61 2.91 -13.80
N LEU A 193 10.53 3.67 -14.04
CA LEU A 193 9.30 3.56 -13.26
C LEU A 193 8.57 2.23 -13.49
N CYS A 194 8.46 1.77 -14.73
CA CYS A 194 7.90 0.44 -15.02
C CYS A 194 8.75 -0.67 -14.38
N ALA A 195 10.08 -0.55 -14.38
CA ALA A 195 10.97 -1.48 -13.70
C ALA A 195 10.75 -1.50 -12.18
N LEU A 196 10.53 -0.33 -11.55
CA LEU A 196 10.12 -0.27 -10.14
C LEU A 196 8.82 -1.05 -9.90
N LEU A 197 7.80 -0.83 -10.72
CA LEU A 197 6.52 -1.54 -10.57
C LEU A 197 6.69 -3.05 -10.73
N GLU A 198 7.56 -3.50 -11.63
CA GLU A 198 7.92 -4.92 -11.79
C GLU A 198 8.59 -5.50 -10.55
N VAL A 199 9.48 -4.73 -9.93
CA VAL A 199 10.16 -5.11 -8.68
C VAL A 199 9.15 -5.28 -7.56
N ILE A 200 8.24 -4.33 -7.40
CA ILE A 200 7.16 -4.39 -6.40
C ILE A 200 6.26 -5.59 -6.70
N ALA A 201 5.91 -5.80 -7.97
CA ALA A 201 5.08 -6.90 -8.43
C ALA A 201 5.74 -8.28 -8.28
N ALA A 202 7.06 -8.36 -8.22
CA ALA A 202 7.78 -9.61 -7.94
C ALA A 202 7.81 -9.92 -6.43
N GLY A 203 7.71 -8.90 -5.58
CA GLY A 203 7.68 -9.04 -4.13
C GLY A 203 6.27 -9.26 -3.54
N SER A 204 5.22 -8.97 -4.30
CA SER A 204 3.83 -9.08 -3.85
C SER A 204 3.04 -10.15 -4.61
N ALA A 205 2.19 -10.87 -3.90
CA ALA A 205 1.22 -11.77 -4.52
C ALA A 205 0.03 -10.94 -5.00
N ALA A 206 -0.21 -10.91 -6.32
CA ALA A 206 -1.32 -10.17 -6.88
C ALA A 206 -2.66 -10.67 -6.31
N THR A 207 -3.48 -9.74 -5.83
CA THR A 207 -4.82 -10.02 -5.32
C THR A 207 -5.86 -9.79 -6.42
N GLY A 208 -6.72 -10.78 -6.65
CA GLY A 208 -7.86 -10.65 -7.57
C GLY A 208 -7.53 -10.97 -9.03
N GLU A 209 -8.56 -11.32 -9.80
CA GLU A 209 -8.49 -11.60 -11.24
C GLU A 209 -8.98 -10.40 -12.07
N VAL A 210 -8.58 -10.32 -13.34
CA VAL A 210 -8.96 -9.24 -14.27
C VAL A 210 -9.88 -9.79 -15.35
N PRO A 211 -10.97 -9.10 -15.73
CA PRO A 211 -11.81 -9.52 -16.85
C PRO A 211 -11.06 -9.44 -18.18
N ASN A 212 -11.38 -10.38 -19.07
CA ASN A 212 -10.94 -10.29 -20.46
C ASN A 212 -11.73 -9.19 -21.18
N LEU A 213 -11.06 -8.12 -21.59
CA LEU A 213 -11.69 -7.05 -22.37
C LEU A 213 -11.71 -7.42 -23.86
N PRO A 214 -12.82 -7.20 -24.59
CA PRO A 214 -12.88 -7.44 -26.03
C PRO A 214 -11.85 -6.61 -26.80
N ASP A 215 -11.31 -7.15 -27.89
CA ASP A 215 -10.32 -6.46 -28.74
C ASP A 215 -10.77 -5.07 -29.20
N LEU A 216 -12.07 -4.89 -29.47
CA LEU A 216 -12.63 -3.60 -29.85
C LEU A 216 -12.49 -2.55 -28.72
N ILE A 217 -12.69 -2.96 -27.47
CA ILE A 217 -12.51 -2.10 -26.29
C ILE A 217 -11.04 -1.74 -26.14
N VAL A 218 -10.13 -2.72 -26.24
CA VAL A 218 -8.69 -2.48 -26.15
C VAL A 218 -8.20 -1.54 -27.26
N LYS A 219 -8.66 -1.73 -28.51
CA LYS A 219 -8.35 -0.83 -29.63
C LYS A 219 -8.87 0.59 -29.38
N THR A 220 -10.08 0.73 -28.83
CA THR A 220 -10.68 2.03 -28.49
C THR A 220 -9.88 2.74 -27.39
N LEU A 221 -9.44 2.02 -26.36
CA LEU A 221 -8.55 2.56 -25.31
C LEU A 221 -7.26 3.08 -25.92
N GLN A 222 -6.63 2.30 -26.80
CA GLN A 222 -5.35 2.67 -27.39
C GLN A 222 -5.42 3.86 -28.34
N SER A 223 -6.44 3.91 -29.21
CA SER A 223 -6.60 5.04 -30.13
C SER A 223 -6.91 6.31 -29.36
N SER A 224 -7.88 6.27 -28.44
CA SER A 224 -8.25 7.44 -27.64
C SER A 224 -7.09 7.90 -26.73
N TRP A 225 -6.33 6.97 -26.13
CA TRP A 225 -5.16 7.32 -25.33
C TRP A 225 -4.11 8.08 -26.14
N LYS A 226 -3.77 7.59 -27.34
CA LYS A 226 -2.83 8.26 -28.24
C LYS A 226 -3.32 9.66 -28.63
N GLU A 227 -4.60 9.83 -28.91
CA GLU A 227 -5.21 11.12 -29.21
C GLU A 227 -5.13 12.11 -28.02
N ALA A 228 -5.36 11.62 -26.79
CA ALA A 228 -5.29 12.45 -25.60
C ALA A 228 -3.87 12.91 -25.27
N VAL A 229 -2.88 12.00 -25.33
CA VAL A 229 -1.49 12.32 -25.02
C VAL A 229 -0.89 13.29 -26.05
N ALA A 230 -1.36 13.26 -27.31
CA ALA A 230 -0.89 14.17 -28.35
C ALA A 230 -1.22 15.66 -28.09
N LYS A 231 -2.16 15.98 -27.19
CA LYS A 231 -2.57 17.36 -26.89
C LYS A 231 -1.66 18.10 -25.90
N ASN A 232 -0.64 17.44 -25.34
CA ASN A 232 0.38 18.00 -24.42
C ASN A 232 -0.16 18.68 -23.13
N ASP A 233 -1.43 18.51 -22.77
CA ASP A 233 -2.07 19.11 -21.59
C ASP A 233 -2.78 18.10 -20.66
N PHE A 234 -2.81 16.81 -21.04
CA PHE A 234 -3.53 15.77 -20.31
C PHE A 234 -3.16 15.72 -18.81
N ASP A 235 -1.87 15.76 -18.49
CA ASP A 235 -1.41 15.59 -17.11
C ASP A 235 -1.77 16.78 -16.21
N ALA A 236 -1.64 18.00 -16.73
CA ALA A 236 -2.06 19.21 -16.04
C ALA A 236 -3.58 19.24 -15.82
N GLU A 237 -4.39 18.92 -16.85
CA GLU A 237 -5.85 18.86 -16.69
C GLU A 237 -6.25 17.77 -15.68
N PHE A 238 -5.67 16.57 -15.79
CA PHE A 238 -5.95 15.45 -14.90
C PHE A 238 -5.64 15.79 -13.43
N CYS A 239 -4.45 16.33 -13.15
CA CYS A 239 -4.06 16.73 -11.80
C CYS A 239 -4.98 17.85 -11.28
N ASN A 240 -5.31 18.84 -12.12
CA ASN A 240 -6.17 19.96 -11.72
C ASN A 240 -7.59 19.50 -11.36
N ILE A 241 -8.19 18.57 -12.11
CA ILE A 241 -9.51 18.02 -11.79
C ILE A 241 -9.47 17.33 -10.42
N ILE A 242 -8.47 16.48 -10.18
CA ILE A 242 -8.37 15.73 -8.92
C ILE A 242 -8.11 16.65 -7.74
N VAL A 243 -7.12 17.54 -7.82
CA VAL A 243 -6.73 18.44 -6.72
C VAL A 243 -7.84 19.45 -6.40
N LYS A 244 -8.60 19.90 -7.40
CA LYS A 244 -9.71 20.83 -7.18
C LYS A 244 -10.81 20.23 -6.30
N GLU A 245 -11.10 18.94 -6.46
CA GLU A 245 -12.11 18.26 -5.65
C GLU A 245 -11.56 17.71 -4.33
N HIS A 246 -10.29 17.29 -4.34
CA HIS A 246 -9.61 16.66 -3.20
C HIS A 246 -8.20 17.26 -3.03
N PRO A 247 -8.09 18.43 -2.37
CA PRO A 247 -6.81 19.10 -2.17
C PRO A 247 -5.76 18.24 -1.44
N GLU A 248 -6.21 17.28 -0.63
CA GLU A 248 -5.36 16.31 0.08
C GLU A 248 -4.58 15.40 -0.88
N LEU A 249 -5.05 15.21 -2.12
CA LEU A 249 -4.36 14.41 -3.13
C LEU A 249 -3.21 15.16 -3.83
N LYS A 250 -3.04 16.45 -3.54
CA LYS A 250 -1.98 17.26 -4.14
C LYS A 250 -0.59 16.66 -3.88
N GLU A 251 -0.30 16.30 -2.63
CA GLU A 251 0.99 15.71 -2.27
C GLU A 251 1.23 14.37 -2.97
N LEU A 252 0.17 13.54 -3.08
CA LEU A 252 0.23 12.27 -3.81
C LEU A 252 0.54 12.50 -5.31
N LEU A 253 -0.11 13.46 -5.95
CA LEU A 253 0.10 13.79 -7.37
C LEU A 253 1.41 14.54 -7.62
N GLU A 254 2.00 15.15 -6.60
CA GLU A 254 3.33 15.74 -6.67
C GLU A 254 4.44 14.71 -6.39
N SER A 255 4.09 13.52 -5.89
CA SER A 255 5.04 12.42 -5.66
C SER A 255 5.68 11.93 -6.96
N SER A 256 6.94 11.51 -6.89
CA SER A 256 7.69 11.04 -8.06
C SER A 256 7.00 9.87 -8.78
N LEU A 257 6.19 9.07 -8.09
CA LEU A 257 5.41 7.98 -8.68
C LEU A 257 4.28 8.48 -9.60
N LEU A 258 3.56 9.51 -9.18
CA LEU A 258 2.32 9.97 -9.83
C LEU A 258 2.44 11.39 -10.40
N ARG A 259 3.65 11.94 -10.52
CA ARG A 259 3.84 13.28 -11.06
C ARG A 259 3.70 13.33 -12.58
N GLY A 260 2.76 14.16 -13.05
CA GLY A 260 2.69 14.63 -14.44
C GLY A 260 2.80 13.52 -15.48
N HIS A 261 3.89 13.57 -16.26
CA HIS A 261 4.24 12.61 -17.31
C HIS A 261 4.33 11.14 -16.85
N ASN A 262 4.57 10.86 -15.57
CA ASN A 262 4.61 9.49 -15.06
C ASN A 262 3.21 8.83 -15.05
N ILE A 263 2.15 9.59 -14.79
CA ILE A 263 0.77 9.10 -14.92
C ILE A 263 0.52 8.68 -16.37
N ILE A 264 0.96 9.49 -17.33
CA ILE A 264 0.82 9.20 -18.76
C ILE A 264 1.50 7.87 -19.08
N ASN A 265 2.74 7.69 -18.63
CA ASN A 265 3.50 6.47 -18.90
C ASN A 265 2.88 5.24 -18.23
N ILE A 266 2.42 5.35 -16.98
CA ILE A 266 1.78 4.26 -16.26
C ILE A 266 0.48 3.85 -16.95
N ILE A 267 -0.40 4.80 -17.28
CA ILE A 267 -1.68 4.49 -17.93
C ILE A 267 -1.44 3.90 -19.30
N GLY A 268 -0.53 4.48 -20.10
CA GLY A 268 -0.16 3.95 -21.41
C GLY A 268 0.35 2.51 -21.32
N TYR A 269 1.26 2.24 -20.38
CA TYR A 269 1.79 0.90 -20.15
C TYR A 269 0.70 -0.09 -19.74
N LEU A 270 -0.19 0.28 -18.81
CA LEU A 270 -1.34 -0.56 -18.43
C LEU A 270 -2.28 -0.85 -19.60
N VAL A 271 -2.56 0.14 -20.46
CA VAL A 271 -3.39 -0.05 -21.66
C VAL A 271 -2.72 -1.03 -22.65
N GLU A 272 -1.40 -0.99 -22.80
CA GLU A 272 -0.67 -1.95 -23.63
C GLU A 272 -0.70 -3.38 -23.09
N LEU A 273 -0.66 -3.55 -21.76
CA LEU A 273 -0.71 -4.86 -21.10
C LEU A 273 -2.06 -5.57 -21.23
N LEU A 274 -3.13 -4.85 -21.62
CA LEU A 274 -4.45 -5.45 -21.88
C LEU A 274 -4.50 -6.23 -23.21
N GLN A 275 -3.48 -6.15 -24.07
CA GLN A 275 -3.44 -6.91 -25.31
C GLN A 275 -2.98 -8.36 -25.11
N GLY A 276 -3.72 -9.29 -25.72
CA GLY A 276 -3.30 -10.69 -25.87
C GLY A 276 -3.08 -11.41 -24.54
N LYS A 277 -2.04 -12.26 -24.47
CA LYS A 277 -1.77 -13.12 -23.30
C LYS A 277 -1.06 -12.40 -22.14
N ARG A 278 -1.09 -11.06 -22.10
CA ARG A 278 -0.38 -10.23 -21.09
C ARG A 278 -1.25 -9.83 -19.90
N ILE A 279 -2.48 -10.34 -19.79
CA ILE A 279 -3.40 -9.97 -18.70
C ILE A 279 -2.86 -10.26 -17.30
N HIS A 280 -2.12 -11.36 -17.12
CA HIS A 280 -1.44 -11.67 -15.85
C HIS A 280 -0.37 -10.63 -15.50
N HIS A 281 0.25 -10.03 -16.51
CA HIS A 281 1.22 -8.96 -16.35
C HIS A 281 0.51 -7.67 -15.94
N PHE A 282 -0.60 -7.31 -16.61
CA PHE A 282 -1.46 -6.21 -16.18
C PHE A 282 -1.87 -6.35 -14.71
N GLN A 283 -2.34 -7.53 -14.30
CA GLN A 283 -2.75 -7.81 -12.92
C GLN A 283 -1.61 -7.57 -11.92
N ARG A 284 -0.41 -8.08 -12.22
CA ARG A 284 0.76 -7.90 -11.36
C ARG A 284 1.16 -6.44 -11.21
N ILE A 285 1.16 -5.67 -12.30
CA ILE A 285 1.53 -4.24 -12.30
C ILE A 285 0.44 -3.38 -11.65
N ALA A 286 -0.84 -3.65 -11.92
CA ALA A 286 -1.95 -2.96 -11.27
C ALA A 286 -1.94 -3.15 -9.74
N HIS A 287 -1.64 -4.37 -9.28
CA HIS A 287 -1.48 -4.65 -7.85
C HIS A 287 -0.28 -3.91 -7.27
N ALA A 288 0.88 -3.94 -7.95
CA ALA A 288 2.05 -3.19 -7.52
C ALA A 288 1.80 -1.68 -7.43
N LEU A 289 1.03 -1.12 -8.37
CA LEU A 289 0.62 0.28 -8.34
C LEU A 289 -0.31 0.57 -7.17
N ALA A 290 -1.23 -0.34 -6.82
CA ALA A 290 -2.07 -0.20 -5.63
C ALA A 290 -1.25 -0.22 -4.33
N VAL A 291 -0.26 -1.12 -4.22
CA VAL A 291 0.68 -1.18 -3.09
C VAL A 291 1.49 0.11 -2.99
N ALA A 292 2.16 0.50 -4.08
CA ALA A 292 2.99 1.70 -4.12
C ALA A 292 2.18 2.98 -3.87
N GLY A 293 1.00 3.07 -4.49
CA GLY A 293 0.06 4.16 -4.30
C GLY A 293 -0.40 4.23 -2.84
N HIS A 294 -0.79 3.11 -2.22
CA HIS A 294 -1.23 3.09 -0.83
C HIS A 294 -0.14 3.56 0.13
N MET A 295 1.10 3.11 -0.09
CA MET A 295 2.27 3.60 0.62
C MET A 295 2.41 5.12 0.47
N ALA A 296 2.18 5.66 -0.73
CA ALA A 296 2.23 7.09 -1.03
C ALA A 296 0.99 7.90 -0.58
N GLY A 297 -0.06 7.27 -0.03
CA GLY A 297 -1.29 7.95 0.43
C GLY A 297 -2.55 7.73 -0.42
N LEU A 298 -2.48 6.92 -1.48
CA LEU A 298 -3.67 6.48 -2.22
C LEU A 298 -4.57 5.63 -1.32
N ARG A 299 -5.88 5.82 -1.41
CA ARG A 299 -6.90 5.10 -0.64
C ARG A 299 -8.01 4.69 -1.59
N LEU A 300 -8.86 3.78 -1.15
CA LEU A 300 -9.98 3.31 -1.94
C LEU A 300 -10.93 4.45 -2.33
N LEU A 301 -11.17 5.41 -1.42
CA LEU A 301 -12.02 6.57 -1.68
C LEU A 301 -11.51 7.42 -2.87
N HIS A 302 -10.20 7.46 -3.08
CA HIS A 302 -9.57 8.23 -4.16
C HIS A 302 -9.81 7.60 -5.54
N LEU A 303 -10.05 6.28 -5.62
CA LEU A 303 -10.28 5.59 -6.90
C LEU A 303 -11.49 6.15 -7.65
N ALA A 304 -12.56 6.55 -6.96
CA ALA A 304 -13.74 7.15 -7.60
C ALA A 304 -13.33 8.37 -8.44
N ARG A 305 -12.48 9.22 -7.87
CA ARG A 305 -12.08 10.50 -8.45
C ARG A 305 -11.09 10.35 -9.57
N VAL A 306 -10.10 9.46 -9.39
CA VAL A 306 -9.18 9.05 -10.46
C VAL A 306 -9.97 8.54 -11.66
N LYS A 307 -11.01 7.70 -11.43
CA LYS A 307 -11.91 7.23 -12.49
C LYS A 307 -12.63 8.38 -13.17
N HIS A 308 -13.28 9.25 -12.41
CA HIS A 308 -14.07 10.36 -12.96
C HIS A 308 -13.21 11.30 -13.80
N ALA A 309 -12.07 11.76 -13.26
CA ALA A 309 -11.14 12.62 -13.99
C ALA A 309 -10.65 11.96 -15.29
N LEU A 310 -10.23 10.69 -15.22
CA LEU A 310 -9.76 9.96 -16.40
C LEU A 310 -10.87 9.83 -17.45
N VAL A 311 -12.03 9.30 -17.09
CA VAL A 311 -13.13 9.06 -18.02
C VAL A 311 -13.63 10.37 -18.64
N ASP A 312 -13.75 11.44 -17.86
CA ASP A 312 -14.25 12.74 -18.31
C ASP A 312 -13.29 13.38 -19.33
N ILE A 313 -11.99 13.40 -19.05
CA ILE A 313 -10.98 13.90 -19.99
C ILE A 313 -11.02 13.09 -21.29
N MET A 314 -11.01 11.76 -21.19
CA MET A 314 -11.01 10.89 -22.37
C MET A 314 -12.28 11.06 -23.21
N THR A 315 -13.43 11.27 -22.58
CA THR A 315 -14.70 11.53 -23.27
C THR A 315 -14.67 12.89 -23.98
N LYS A 316 -14.22 13.96 -23.31
CA LYS A 316 -14.08 15.30 -23.91
C LYS A 316 -13.11 15.30 -25.10
N VAL A 317 -11.97 14.63 -24.98
CA VAL A 317 -10.99 14.50 -26.06
C VAL A 317 -11.66 13.87 -27.28
N ALA A 318 -12.42 12.79 -27.09
CA ALA A 318 -13.13 12.12 -28.17
C ALA A 318 -14.20 13.02 -28.82
N GLU A 319 -14.96 13.79 -28.04
CA GLU A 319 -15.96 14.74 -28.56
C GLU A 319 -15.31 15.82 -29.43
N GLN A 320 -14.20 16.38 -28.98
CA GLN A 320 -13.46 17.40 -29.71
C GLN A 320 -12.88 16.89 -31.04
N GLN A 321 -12.58 15.59 -31.14
CA GLN A 321 -12.05 14.96 -32.35
C GLN A 321 -13.15 14.41 -33.28
N GLY A 322 -14.43 14.52 -32.90
CA GLY A 322 -15.53 13.90 -33.64
C GLY A 322 -15.52 12.36 -33.58
N SER A 323 -14.77 11.79 -32.64
CA SER A 323 -14.73 10.34 -32.35
C SER A 323 -15.99 9.91 -31.61
N ASN A 324 -16.27 8.61 -31.56
CA ASN A 324 -17.42 8.07 -30.84
C ASN A 324 -17.23 8.17 -29.31
N SER A 325 -17.60 9.32 -28.74
CA SER A 325 -17.40 9.62 -27.32
C SER A 325 -18.09 8.63 -26.38
N LYS A 326 -19.26 8.09 -26.77
CA LYS A 326 -19.96 7.04 -26.00
C LYS A 326 -19.15 5.74 -25.93
N ALA A 327 -18.53 5.33 -27.03
CA ALA A 327 -17.68 4.13 -27.05
C ALA A 327 -16.41 4.35 -26.21
N VAL A 328 -15.79 5.53 -26.31
CA VAL A 328 -14.62 5.91 -25.52
C VAL A 328 -14.96 5.92 -24.02
N ASN A 329 -16.05 6.58 -23.63
CA ASN A 329 -16.54 6.62 -22.26
C ASN A 329 -16.70 5.21 -21.66
N ARG A 330 -17.39 4.31 -22.39
CA ARG A 330 -17.57 2.92 -21.96
C ARG A 330 -16.24 2.16 -21.87
N ALA A 331 -15.35 2.34 -22.84
CA ALA A 331 -14.04 1.69 -22.83
C ALA A 331 -13.21 2.10 -21.60
N TRP A 332 -13.17 3.39 -21.26
CA TRP A 332 -12.43 3.88 -20.10
C TRP A 332 -13.06 3.50 -18.76
N HIS A 333 -14.39 3.39 -18.69
CA HIS A 333 -15.03 2.74 -17.54
C HIS A 333 -14.61 1.26 -17.41
N ALA A 334 -14.61 0.51 -18.52
CA ALA A 334 -14.19 -0.90 -18.50
C ALA A 334 -12.74 -1.05 -18.05
N PHE A 335 -11.83 -0.21 -18.58
CA PHE A 335 -10.43 -0.15 -18.14
C PHE A 335 -10.31 0.12 -16.64
N PHE A 336 -10.98 1.16 -16.14
CA PHE A 336 -10.85 1.55 -14.74
C PHE A 336 -11.37 0.45 -13.81
N TYR A 337 -12.49 -0.18 -14.13
CA TYR A 337 -13.00 -1.28 -13.32
C TYR A 337 -12.14 -2.56 -13.45
N ALA A 338 -11.46 -2.78 -14.57
CA ALA A 338 -10.48 -3.86 -14.70
C ALA A 338 -9.24 -3.62 -13.80
N PHE A 339 -8.77 -2.37 -13.73
CA PHE A 339 -7.77 -1.96 -12.75
C PHE A 339 -8.29 -2.09 -11.31
N GLY A 340 -9.51 -1.61 -11.05
CA GLY A 340 -10.19 -1.68 -9.75
C GLY A 340 -10.38 -3.12 -9.26
N ALA A 341 -10.59 -4.08 -10.16
CA ALA A 341 -10.66 -5.50 -9.82
C ALA A 341 -9.39 -5.98 -9.12
N VAL A 342 -8.24 -5.36 -9.35
CA VAL A 342 -6.97 -5.73 -8.72
C VAL A 342 -6.60 -4.80 -7.58
N ALA A 343 -6.83 -3.50 -7.75
CA ALA A 343 -6.45 -2.50 -6.77
C ALA A 343 -7.39 -2.49 -5.54
N ALA A 344 -8.71 -2.56 -5.76
CA ALA A 344 -9.68 -2.48 -4.67
C ALA A 344 -9.55 -3.62 -3.64
N PRO A 345 -9.33 -4.89 -4.02
CA PRO A 345 -9.10 -5.97 -3.05
C PRO A 345 -7.96 -5.70 -2.06
N TYR A 346 -6.86 -5.10 -2.54
CA TYR A 346 -5.76 -4.71 -1.66
C TYR A 346 -6.20 -3.57 -0.74
N LEU A 347 -6.71 -2.47 -1.31
CA LEU A 347 -7.08 -1.27 -0.55
C LEU A 347 -8.17 -1.53 0.50
N VAL A 348 -9.19 -2.35 0.20
CA VAL A 348 -10.27 -2.69 1.15
C VAL A 348 -9.75 -3.26 2.47
N THR A 349 -8.59 -3.93 2.46
CA THR A 349 -8.02 -4.56 3.67
C THR A 349 -6.87 -3.80 4.29
N GLU A 350 -6.30 -2.84 3.57
CA GLU A 350 -5.12 -2.08 4.02
C GLU A 350 -5.48 -0.66 4.44
N ASP A 351 -6.56 -0.11 3.88
CA ASP A 351 -7.17 1.14 4.33
C ASP A 351 -7.62 1.00 5.80
N ARG A 352 -7.50 2.08 6.55
CA ARG A 352 -7.97 2.19 7.93
C ARG A 352 -9.49 2.22 8.00
N LEU A 353 -10.04 2.00 9.19
CA LEU A 353 -11.48 1.99 9.40
C LEU A 353 -12.15 3.29 8.94
N GLU A 354 -11.56 4.45 9.24
CA GLU A 354 -12.06 5.76 8.81
C GLU A 354 -12.00 5.94 7.29
N GLU A 355 -10.99 5.36 6.64
CA GLU A 355 -10.79 5.43 5.18
C GLU A 355 -11.78 4.53 4.43
N ILE A 356 -12.03 3.32 4.95
CA ILE A 356 -13.06 2.41 4.43
C ILE A 356 -14.45 3.06 4.55
N ALA A 357 -14.77 3.66 5.71
CA ALA A 357 -16.05 4.34 5.92
C ALA A 357 -16.24 5.51 4.93
N ALA A 358 -15.20 6.31 4.73
CA ALA A 358 -15.21 7.39 3.73
C ALA A 358 -15.37 6.86 2.30
N ALA A 359 -14.71 5.74 1.96
CA ALA A 359 -14.87 5.08 0.67
C ALA A 359 -16.30 4.58 0.43
N THR A 360 -16.95 4.00 1.45
CA THR A 360 -18.35 3.56 1.37
C THR A 360 -19.33 4.71 1.19
N ALA A 361 -19.05 5.87 1.78
CA ALA A 361 -19.86 7.07 1.58
C ALA A 361 -19.63 7.75 0.22
N SER A 362 -18.65 7.28 -0.56
CA SER A 362 -18.28 7.87 -1.85
C SER A 362 -19.18 7.39 -3.00
N ALA A 363 -19.00 7.99 -4.18
CA ALA A 363 -19.65 7.55 -5.42
C ALA A 363 -19.03 6.28 -6.05
N LEU A 364 -17.98 5.71 -5.44
CA LEU A 364 -17.43 4.44 -5.88
C LEU A 364 -18.40 3.32 -5.46
N PRO A 365 -18.78 2.42 -6.36
CA PRO A 365 -19.77 1.39 -6.03
C PRO A 365 -19.18 0.23 -5.20
N THR A 366 -17.89 0.29 -4.86
CA THR A 366 -17.20 -0.57 -3.89
C THR A 366 -16.37 0.31 -2.94
N PRO A 367 -16.30 0.04 -1.62
CA PRO A 367 -16.86 -1.11 -0.92
C PRO A 367 -18.34 -0.91 -0.58
N GLY A 368 -19.18 -1.83 -1.06
CA GLY A 368 -20.62 -1.87 -0.81
C GLY A 368 -21.01 -2.79 0.36
N GLY A 369 -22.22 -3.33 0.33
CA GLY A 369 -22.70 -4.25 1.39
C GLY A 369 -21.95 -5.58 1.46
N GLY A 370 -21.39 -6.07 0.35
CA GLY A 370 -20.65 -7.33 0.27
C GLY A 370 -19.39 -7.37 1.15
N PRO A 371 -18.43 -6.45 1.01
CA PRO A 371 -17.25 -6.42 1.85
C PRO A 371 -17.60 -6.15 3.32
N HIS A 372 -18.63 -5.33 3.58
CA HIS A 372 -19.11 -5.06 4.95
C HIS A 372 -19.73 -6.28 5.63
N ALA A 373 -20.42 -7.16 4.89
CA ALA A 373 -20.92 -8.43 5.43
C ALA A 373 -19.77 -9.33 5.91
N ALA A 374 -18.70 -9.39 5.11
CA ALA A 374 -17.49 -10.14 5.45
C ALA A 374 -16.76 -9.50 6.66
N ILE A 375 -16.56 -8.18 6.66
CA ILE A 375 -15.92 -7.43 7.77
C ILE A 375 -16.70 -7.59 9.08
N ALA A 376 -18.03 -7.46 9.04
CA ALA A 376 -18.88 -7.71 10.21
C ALA A 376 -18.69 -9.14 10.74
N SER A 377 -18.65 -10.13 9.85
CA SER A 377 -18.42 -11.53 10.23
C SER A 377 -17.03 -11.76 10.83
N VAL A 378 -15.99 -11.07 10.35
CA VAL A 378 -14.64 -11.10 10.93
C VAL A 378 -14.67 -10.58 12.37
N HIS A 379 -15.25 -9.40 12.60
CA HIS A 379 -15.36 -8.84 13.94
C HIS A 379 -16.21 -9.72 14.87
N GLY A 380 -17.29 -10.30 14.34
CA GLY A 380 -18.11 -11.26 15.08
C GLY A 380 -17.31 -12.48 15.52
N THR A 381 -16.53 -13.07 14.61
CA THR A 381 -15.62 -14.20 14.89
C THR A 381 -14.57 -13.83 15.94
N ALA A 382 -13.97 -12.65 15.84
CA ALA A 382 -12.93 -12.19 16.77
C ALA A 382 -13.47 -11.99 18.20
N LEU A 383 -14.68 -11.45 18.36
CA LEU A 383 -15.32 -11.31 19.67
C LEU A 383 -15.62 -12.66 20.32
N LEU A 384 -16.12 -13.63 19.55
CA LEU A 384 -16.33 -15.00 20.05
C LEU A 384 -15.00 -15.65 20.46
N GLU A 385 -13.95 -15.51 19.63
CA GLU A 385 -12.61 -16.01 19.94
C GLU A 385 -12.04 -15.39 21.24
N MET A 386 -12.17 -14.07 21.41
CA MET A 386 -11.77 -13.36 22.62
C MET A 386 -12.49 -13.91 23.86
N CYS A 387 -13.81 -14.08 23.78
CA CYS A 387 -14.62 -14.60 24.88
C CYS A 387 -14.15 -15.99 25.33
N LEU A 388 -13.87 -16.87 24.38
CA LEU A 388 -13.39 -18.22 24.64
C LEU A 388 -11.98 -18.23 25.25
N ARG A 389 -11.06 -17.40 24.75
CA ARG A 389 -9.69 -17.29 25.29
C ARG A 389 -9.67 -16.82 26.74
N ILE A 390 -10.43 -15.78 27.07
CA ILE A 390 -10.48 -15.25 28.43
C ILE A 390 -11.18 -16.22 29.40
N SER A 391 -12.15 -16.99 28.90
CA SER A 391 -12.93 -17.93 29.71
C SER A 391 -12.26 -19.31 29.87
N ASN A 392 -11.33 -19.67 28.98
CA ASN A 392 -10.61 -20.94 29.00
C ASN A 392 -9.07 -20.78 29.10
N PRO A 393 -8.55 -20.26 30.23
CA PRO A 393 -7.12 -19.98 30.38
C PRO A 393 -6.24 -21.25 30.40
N LYS A 394 -6.82 -22.41 30.78
CA LYS A 394 -6.11 -23.69 30.87
C LYS A 394 -6.17 -24.49 29.56
N GLY A 395 -7.04 -24.13 28.63
CA GLY A 395 -7.13 -24.77 27.31
C GLY A 395 -7.92 -26.08 27.25
N ASP A 396 -8.55 -26.50 28.35
CA ASP A 396 -9.22 -27.80 28.51
C ASP A 396 -10.76 -27.75 28.45
N ALA A 397 -11.36 -26.57 28.59
CA ALA A 397 -12.81 -26.40 28.67
C ALA A 397 -13.53 -26.33 27.30
N ILE A 398 -12.79 -26.27 26.19
CA ILE A 398 -13.34 -26.21 24.82
C ILE A 398 -12.58 -27.18 23.91
N PRO A 399 -13.15 -27.61 22.78
CA PRO A 399 -12.44 -28.43 21.81
C PRO A 399 -11.13 -27.77 21.36
N ALA A 400 -10.03 -28.52 21.37
CA ALA A 400 -8.68 -28.00 21.07
C ALA A 400 -8.57 -27.36 19.67
N ASP A 401 -9.42 -27.76 18.74
CA ASP A 401 -9.45 -27.29 17.37
C ASP A 401 -10.36 -26.06 17.15
N LEU A 402 -11.14 -25.63 18.15
CA LEU A 402 -12.09 -24.52 18.00
C LEU A 402 -11.38 -23.19 17.73
N LEU A 403 -10.41 -22.77 18.56
CA LEU A 403 -9.70 -21.51 18.36
C LEU A 403 -8.87 -21.48 17.05
N PRO A 404 -8.18 -22.56 16.64
CA PRO A 404 -7.63 -22.67 15.30
C PRO A 404 -8.67 -22.49 14.18
N LYS A 405 -9.85 -23.12 14.30
CA LYS A 405 -10.94 -22.98 13.31
C LYS A 405 -11.49 -21.55 13.22
N LEU A 406 -11.67 -20.86 14.34
CA LEU A 406 -12.13 -19.46 14.34
C LEU A 406 -11.12 -18.55 13.63
N ARG A 407 -9.83 -18.72 13.91
CA ARG A 407 -8.77 -17.97 13.22
C ARG A 407 -8.74 -18.26 11.72
N ASP A 408 -8.92 -19.51 11.32
CA ASP A 408 -8.99 -19.90 9.91
C ASP A 408 -10.21 -19.28 9.21
N ASN A 409 -11.39 -19.35 9.84
CA ASN A 409 -12.61 -18.71 9.33
C ASN A 409 -12.45 -17.19 9.22
N SER A 410 -11.83 -16.54 10.21
CA SER A 410 -11.54 -15.11 10.17
C SER A 410 -10.66 -14.75 8.97
N ARG A 411 -9.61 -15.52 8.69
CA ARG A 411 -8.76 -15.28 7.49
C ARG A 411 -9.54 -15.46 6.20
N LYS A 412 -10.39 -16.50 6.12
CA LYS A 412 -11.25 -16.75 4.95
C LYS A 412 -12.27 -15.63 4.74
N LEU A 413 -12.85 -15.09 5.81
CA LEU A 413 -13.76 -13.95 5.73
C LEU A 413 -13.06 -12.67 5.28
N ILE A 414 -11.83 -12.41 5.74
CA ILE A 414 -11.01 -11.31 5.21
C ILE A 414 -10.78 -11.49 3.71
N GLN A 415 -10.47 -12.72 3.27
CA GLN A 415 -10.33 -13.01 1.84
C GLN A 415 -11.64 -12.79 1.08
N CYS A 416 -12.81 -13.15 1.65
CA CYS A 416 -14.09 -12.86 1.02
C CYS A 416 -14.35 -11.35 0.85
N ALA A 417 -13.90 -10.49 1.76
CA ALA A 417 -14.00 -9.04 1.59
C ALA A 417 -13.20 -8.54 0.38
N ARG A 418 -11.99 -9.10 0.19
CA ARG A 418 -11.14 -8.85 -0.98
C ARG A 418 -11.79 -9.38 -2.26
N ASP A 419 -12.29 -10.60 -2.21
CA ASP A 419 -12.90 -11.28 -3.36
C ASP A 419 -14.16 -10.54 -3.81
N ASP A 420 -14.98 -10.02 -2.88
CA ASP A 420 -16.18 -9.26 -3.24
C ASP A 420 -15.85 -7.98 -4.00
N ALA A 421 -14.84 -7.22 -3.55
CA ALA A 421 -14.34 -6.06 -4.27
C ALA A 421 -13.78 -6.44 -5.66
N ASN A 422 -13.06 -7.57 -5.76
CA ASN A 422 -12.54 -8.08 -7.03
C ASN A 422 -13.68 -8.39 -8.01
N VAL A 423 -14.62 -9.24 -7.61
CA VAL A 423 -15.67 -9.76 -8.49
C VAL A 423 -16.67 -8.68 -8.88
N TYR A 424 -16.93 -7.72 -7.99
CA TYR A 424 -17.82 -6.61 -8.30
C TYR A 424 -17.20 -5.64 -9.31
N CYS A 425 -15.93 -5.27 -9.13
CA CYS A 425 -15.20 -4.48 -10.13
C CYS A 425 -15.06 -5.24 -11.46
N GLY A 426 -14.71 -6.54 -11.43
CA GLY A 426 -14.62 -7.37 -12.62
C GLY A 426 -15.95 -7.45 -13.38
N PHE A 427 -17.06 -7.60 -12.66
CA PHE A 427 -18.41 -7.56 -13.23
C PHE A 427 -18.72 -6.22 -13.89
N LEU A 428 -18.44 -5.09 -13.22
CA LEU A 428 -18.67 -3.77 -13.81
C LEU A 428 -17.82 -3.56 -15.06
N ALA A 429 -16.55 -3.97 -15.05
CA ALA A 429 -15.71 -3.90 -16.23
C ALA A 429 -16.30 -4.69 -17.40
N ALA A 430 -16.81 -5.90 -17.18
CA ALA A 430 -17.51 -6.67 -18.21
C ALA A 430 -18.80 -5.97 -18.70
N VAL A 431 -19.61 -5.39 -17.79
CA VAL A 431 -20.82 -4.61 -18.13
C VAL A 431 -20.53 -3.39 -19.00
N TYR A 432 -19.40 -2.71 -18.79
CA TYR A 432 -19.00 -1.58 -19.63
C TYR A 432 -18.36 -2.04 -20.95
N ALA A 433 -17.67 -3.17 -20.95
CA ALA A 433 -17.01 -3.73 -22.12
C ALA A 433 -17.99 -4.26 -23.19
N THR A 434 -19.20 -4.67 -22.80
CA THR A 434 -20.21 -5.20 -23.73
C THR A 434 -21.61 -4.69 -23.39
N THR A 435 -22.44 -4.51 -24.41
CA THR A 435 -23.88 -4.22 -24.21
C THR A 435 -24.72 -5.49 -24.15
N SER A 436 -24.16 -6.65 -24.53
CA SER A 436 -24.86 -7.93 -24.49
C SER A 436 -25.01 -8.42 -23.04
N GLU A 437 -26.20 -8.88 -22.69
CA GLU A 437 -26.44 -9.51 -21.37
C GLU A 437 -26.02 -10.98 -21.34
N ASP A 438 -26.00 -11.64 -22.50
CA ASP A 438 -25.56 -13.04 -22.67
C ASP A 438 -24.06 -13.16 -22.97
N ASP A 439 -23.29 -12.08 -22.80
CA ASP A 439 -21.84 -12.13 -22.92
C ASP A 439 -21.23 -13.10 -21.88
N LEU A 440 -20.41 -14.04 -22.36
CA LEU A 440 -19.86 -15.11 -21.53
C LEU A 440 -18.97 -14.59 -20.39
N GLU A 441 -18.21 -13.53 -20.63
CA GLU A 441 -17.33 -12.95 -19.61
C GLU A 441 -18.18 -12.22 -18.56
N ARG A 442 -19.19 -11.44 -18.97
CA ARG A 442 -20.15 -10.81 -18.05
C ARG A 442 -20.87 -11.83 -17.18
N LEU A 443 -21.37 -12.93 -17.75
CA LEU A 443 -22.04 -14.01 -17.00
C LEU A 443 -21.08 -14.72 -16.04
N ARG A 444 -19.83 -14.95 -16.47
CA ARG A 444 -18.78 -15.54 -15.62
C ARG A 444 -18.52 -14.69 -14.38
N TRP A 445 -18.37 -13.37 -14.53
CA TRP A 445 -18.16 -12.46 -13.40
C TRP A 445 -19.40 -12.34 -12.50
N LEU A 446 -20.60 -12.32 -13.08
CA LEU A 446 -21.83 -12.30 -12.29
C LEU A 446 -22.01 -13.59 -11.47
N LYS A 447 -21.63 -14.75 -12.02
CA LYS A 447 -21.59 -16.01 -11.27
C LYS A 447 -20.65 -15.91 -10.07
N LYS A 448 -19.42 -15.45 -10.26
CA LYS A 448 -18.45 -15.25 -9.16
C LYS A 448 -18.96 -14.25 -8.11
N ALA A 449 -19.56 -13.14 -8.54
CA ALA A 449 -20.20 -12.16 -7.66
C ALA A 449 -21.37 -12.75 -6.87
N THR A 450 -21.95 -13.87 -7.32
CA THR A 450 -22.96 -14.62 -6.58
C THR A 450 -22.33 -15.63 -5.61
N GLU A 451 -21.20 -16.24 -5.96
CA GLU A 451 -20.52 -17.27 -5.15
C GLU A 451 -19.82 -16.69 -3.90
N VAL A 452 -19.26 -15.48 -3.98
CA VAL A 452 -18.58 -14.83 -2.84
C VAL A 452 -19.52 -14.63 -1.64
N PRO A 453 -20.70 -13.99 -1.76
CA PRO A 453 -21.61 -13.85 -0.63
C PRO A 453 -22.16 -15.19 -0.11
N VAL A 454 -22.31 -16.23 -0.94
CA VAL A 454 -22.60 -17.59 -0.45
C VAL A 454 -21.50 -18.07 0.50
N SER A 455 -20.24 -17.81 0.16
CA SER A 455 -19.08 -18.22 0.97
C SER A 455 -19.04 -17.49 2.32
N VAL A 456 -19.34 -16.18 2.34
CA VAL A 456 -19.49 -15.41 3.58
C VAL A 456 -20.61 -15.97 4.45
N ALA A 457 -21.78 -16.23 3.87
CA ALA A 457 -22.92 -16.82 4.56
C ALA A 457 -22.58 -18.19 5.19
N GLU A 458 -21.94 -19.08 4.44
CA GLU A 458 -21.50 -20.38 4.95
C GLU A 458 -20.47 -20.26 6.08
N LEU A 459 -19.50 -19.36 5.96
CA LEU A 459 -18.48 -19.14 6.98
C LEU A 459 -19.08 -18.56 8.27
N ALA A 460 -19.99 -17.59 8.14
CA ALA A 460 -20.69 -17.01 9.29
C ALA A 460 -21.51 -18.08 10.03
N LEU A 461 -22.26 -18.89 9.29
CA LEU A 461 -23.03 -20.01 9.82
C LEU A 461 -22.15 -21.05 10.52
N LYS A 462 -21.12 -21.55 9.82
CA LYS A 462 -20.17 -22.54 10.36
C LYS A 462 -19.50 -22.04 11.65
N THR A 463 -19.17 -20.75 11.70
CA THR A 463 -18.55 -20.11 12.88
C THR A 463 -19.51 -20.09 14.07
N GLY A 464 -20.74 -19.64 13.87
CA GLY A 464 -21.77 -19.64 14.92
C GLY A 464 -22.04 -21.04 15.45
N THR A 465 -22.25 -22.01 14.56
CA THR A 465 -22.49 -23.42 14.93
C THR A 465 -21.33 -24.03 15.70
N ALA A 466 -20.07 -23.75 15.32
CA ALA A 466 -18.91 -24.26 16.02
C ALA A 466 -18.80 -23.75 17.47
N CYS A 467 -19.35 -22.55 17.75
CA CYS A 467 -19.27 -21.91 19.07
C CYS A 467 -20.38 -22.36 20.04
N LEU A 468 -21.45 -22.98 19.54
CA LEU A 468 -22.65 -23.34 20.31
C LEU A 468 -22.38 -23.97 21.66
N HIS A 469 -21.67 -25.10 21.66
CA HIS A 469 -21.44 -25.90 22.86
C HIS A 469 -20.49 -25.20 23.84
N SER A 470 -19.66 -24.29 23.33
CA SER A 470 -18.67 -23.57 24.13
C SER A 470 -19.23 -22.31 24.78
N LYS A 471 -20.48 -21.91 24.48
CA LYS A 471 -21.14 -20.77 25.16
C LYS A 471 -21.21 -20.96 26.68
N ARG A 472 -21.38 -22.22 27.13
CA ARG A 472 -21.54 -22.60 28.54
C ARG A 472 -20.30 -22.33 29.39
N VAL A 473 -19.12 -22.22 28.77
CA VAL A 473 -17.88 -21.95 29.48
C VAL A 473 -17.56 -20.46 29.53
N VAL A 474 -18.31 -19.62 28.80
CA VAL A 474 -18.06 -18.18 28.71
C VAL A 474 -18.40 -17.52 30.04
N LYS A 475 -17.48 -16.70 30.56
CA LYS A 475 -17.68 -15.94 31.79
C LYS A 475 -18.84 -14.96 31.65
N GLN A 476 -19.62 -14.79 32.72
CA GLN A 476 -20.76 -13.86 32.73
C GLN A 476 -20.38 -12.42 32.38
N SER A 477 -19.18 -11.98 32.77
CA SER A 477 -18.66 -10.63 32.43
C SER A 477 -18.45 -10.39 30.94
N LEU A 478 -18.40 -11.46 30.12
CA LEU A 478 -18.18 -11.40 28.67
C LEU A 478 -19.46 -11.65 27.87
N LYS A 479 -20.62 -11.77 28.54
CA LYS A 479 -21.91 -11.99 27.89
C LYS A 479 -22.24 -10.93 26.83
N GLY A 480 -21.93 -9.66 27.10
CA GLY A 480 -22.14 -8.57 26.15
C GLY A 480 -21.33 -8.74 24.86
N ASP A 481 -20.05 -9.05 24.98
CA ASP A 481 -19.15 -9.28 23.85
C ASP A 481 -19.53 -10.52 23.03
N TRP A 482 -19.95 -11.59 23.71
CA TRP A 482 -20.46 -12.81 23.05
C TRP A 482 -21.70 -12.53 22.21
N ILE A 483 -22.68 -11.82 22.80
CA ILE A 483 -23.92 -11.42 22.12
C ILE A 483 -23.61 -10.52 20.92
N ALA A 484 -22.73 -9.53 21.09
CA ALA A 484 -22.29 -8.66 20.00
C ALA A 484 -21.63 -9.48 18.87
N GLY A 485 -20.77 -10.44 19.22
CA GLY A 485 -20.12 -11.33 18.27
C GLY A 485 -21.11 -12.16 17.44
N ALA A 486 -22.09 -12.78 18.11
CA ALA A 486 -23.15 -13.55 17.47
C ALA A 486 -24.03 -12.68 16.55
N LYS A 487 -24.40 -11.46 16.99
CA LYS A 487 -25.20 -10.53 16.17
C LYS A 487 -24.45 -10.10 14.91
N LEU A 488 -23.15 -9.81 15.00
CA LEU A 488 -22.36 -9.42 13.83
C LEU A 488 -22.25 -10.55 12.79
N LEU A 489 -22.09 -11.81 13.22
CA LEU A 489 -22.13 -12.97 12.33
C LEU A 489 -23.50 -13.13 11.66
N ARG A 490 -24.59 -12.97 12.41
CA ARG A 490 -25.96 -13.00 11.88
C ARG A 490 -26.18 -11.92 10.84
N THR A 491 -25.78 -10.68 11.13
CA THR A 491 -25.88 -9.55 10.19
C THR A 491 -25.09 -9.83 8.91
N GLY A 492 -23.87 -10.36 9.03
CA GLY A 492 -23.06 -10.75 7.88
C GLY A 492 -23.76 -11.80 7.01
N LEU A 493 -24.31 -12.85 7.62
CA LEU A 493 -25.12 -13.86 6.93
C LEU A 493 -26.32 -13.23 6.20
N GLU A 494 -27.13 -12.43 6.88
CA GLU A 494 -28.36 -11.84 6.32
C GLU A 494 -28.07 -10.91 5.13
N ILE A 495 -27.06 -10.05 5.23
CA ILE A 495 -26.62 -9.20 4.11
C ILE A 495 -26.16 -10.05 2.93
N SER A 496 -25.35 -11.08 3.20
CA SER A 496 -24.86 -12.00 2.17
C SER A 496 -26.00 -12.74 1.46
N LEU A 497 -26.97 -13.30 2.19
CA LEU A 497 -28.14 -13.95 1.59
C LEU A 497 -28.94 -12.98 0.70
N LYS A 498 -29.04 -11.71 1.11
CA LYS A 498 -29.69 -10.67 0.29
C LYS A 498 -28.91 -10.39 -0.99
N ASN A 499 -27.59 -10.27 -0.93
CA ASN A 499 -26.73 -10.07 -2.09
C ASN A 499 -26.84 -11.24 -3.09
N VAL A 500 -26.81 -12.48 -2.61
CA VAL A 500 -27.03 -13.67 -3.46
C VAL A 500 -28.38 -13.57 -4.17
N SER A 501 -29.44 -13.21 -3.44
CA SER A 501 -30.79 -13.09 -3.98
C SER A 501 -30.94 -11.97 -5.03
N ILE A 502 -30.15 -10.90 -4.91
CA ILE A 502 -30.07 -9.84 -5.91
C ILE A 502 -29.39 -10.38 -7.17
N ASN A 503 -28.23 -11.02 -7.03
CA ASN A 503 -27.44 -11.49 -8.18
C ASN A 503 -28.12 -12.65 -8.92
N LEU A 504 -28.78 -13.57 -8.22
CA LEU A 504 -29.56 -14.67 -8.85
C LEU A 504 -30.72 -14.17 -9.71
N ARG A 505 -31.36 -13.05 -9.35
CA ARG A 505 -32.41 -12.44 -10.19
C ARG A 505 -31.83 -11.97 -11.53
N SER A 506 -30.58 -11.51 -11.53
CA SER A 506 -29.88 -11.10 -12.75
C SER A 506 -29.34 -12.27 -13.58
N LEU A 507 -29.04 -13.43 -12.97
CA LEU A 507 -28.55 -14.62 -13.68
C LEU A 507 -29.66 -15.45 -14.33
N GLY A 508 -30.90 -15.33 -13.84
CA GLY A 508 -31.99 -16.25 -14.17
C GLY A 508 -31.83 -17.57 -13.39
N THR A 509 -32.81 -17.90 -12.55
CA THR A 509 -32.75 -19.02 -11.58
C THR A 509 -32.44 -20.39 -12.19
N ASN A 510 -32.78 -20.63 -13.46
CA ASN A 510 -32.59 -21.94 -14.10
C ASN A 510 -31.14 -22.24 -14.51
N ARG A 511 -30.27 -21.22 -14.62
CA ARG A 511 -28.89 -21.41 -15.09
C ARG A 511 -27.92 -21.88 -14.00
N TYR A 512 -28.30 -21.77 -12.72
CA TYR A 512 -27.42 -22.08 -11.57
C TYR A 512 -28.17 -22.72 -10.40
N SER A 513 -28.76 -23.90 -10.64
CA SER A 513 -29.50 -24.66 -9.61
C SER A 513 -28.66 -24.97 -8.38
N GLU A 514 -27.37 -25.31 -8.54
CA GLU A 514 -26.46 -25.59 -7.42
C GLU A 514 -26.35 -24.43 -6.41
N ILE A 515 -26.24 -23.20 -6.90
CA ILE A 515 -26.18 -22.01 -6.04
C ILE A 515 -27.52 -21.80 -5.34
N SER A 516 -28.62 -22.06 -6.05
CA SER A 516 -29.98 -21.98 -5.49
C SER A 516 -30.20 -23.02 -4.39
N ASP A 517 -29.71 -24.25 -4.58
CA ASP A 517 -29.79 -25.33 -3.60
C ASP A 517 -28.96 -25.04 -2.34
N ARG A 518 -27.74 -24.50 -2.52
CA ARG A 518 -26.90 -24.03 -1.41
C ARG A 518 -27.60 -22.90 -0.65
N LEU A 519 -28.22 -21.96 -1.35
CA LEU A 519 -28.97 -20.86 -0.74
C LEU A 519 -30.20 -21.37 0.02
N ALA A 520 -30.94 -22.33 -0.53
CA ALA A 520 -32.08 -22.96 0.13
C ALA A 520 -31.64 -23.60 1.45
N LYS A 521 -30.56 -24.40 1.42
CA LYS A 521 -29.98 -25.00 2.64
C LYS A 521 -29.57 -23.94 3.66
N LEU A 522 -28.94 -22.84 3.23
CA LEU A 522 -28.55 -21.74 4.12
C LEU A 522 -29.73 -20.97 4.72
N ARG A 523 -30.90 -20.97 4.06
CA ARG A 523 -32.13 -20.33 4.56
C ARG A 523 -32.94 -21.26 5.46
N GLU A 524 -32.95 -22.55 5.16
CA GLU A 524 -33.59 -23.59 5.98
C GLU A 524 -32.82 -23.80 7.29
N PHE A 525 -31.50 -23.66 7.24
CA PHE A 525 -30.69 -23.51 8.44
C PHE A 525 -30.97 -22.13 9.04
N GLU A 526 -31.98 -22.03 9.91
CA GLU A 526 -31.89 -21.08 11.01
C GLU A 526 -30.68 -21.48 11.84
N PRO A 527 -29.59 -20.71 11.82
CA PRO A 527 -28.47 -20.97 12.71
C PRO A 527 -28.95 -20.74 14.15
N PRO A 528 -28.17 -21.16 15.14
CA PRO A 528 -28.57 -21.14 16.54
C PRO A 528 -28.43 -19.72 17.11
N TRP A 529 -28.84 -18.69 16.37
CA TRP A 529 -28.64 -17.32 16.78
C TRP A 529 -29.37 -17.07 18.09
N GLU A 530 -30.61 -17.52 18.22
CA GLU A 530 -31.34 -17.40 19.48
C GLU A 530 -30.62 -18.17 20.61
N ASP A 531 -30.11 -19.38 20.36
CA ASP A 531 -29.33 -20.10 21.37
C ASP A 531 -27.98 -19.43 21.68
N LEU A 532 -27.31 -18.80 20.71
CA LEU A 532 -26.06 -18.08 20.93
C LEU A 532 -26.31 -16.78 21.70
N LEU A 533 -27.46 -16.15 21.48
CA LEU A 533 -27.91 -14.95 22.17
C LEU A 533 -28.44 -15.26 23.57
N ASP A 534 -28.97 -16.47 23.76
CA ASP A 534 -29.46 -16.99 25.03
C ASP A 534 -28.30 -17.46 25.94
N MET A 535 -27.73 -16.45 26.59
CA MET A 535 -26.73 -16.58 27.64
C MET A 535 -27.41 -16.45 29.01
N MET A 536 -28.38 -17.34 29.32
CA MET A 536 -29.01 -17.42 30.64
C MET A 536 -28.01 -17.80 31.73
#